data_AF-A0A523LA11-F1
#
_entry.id   AF-A0A523LA11-F1
#
_cell.length_a   1.000
_cell.length_b   1.000
_cell.length_c   1.000
_cell.angle_alpha   90.00
_cell.angle_beta   90.00
_cell.angle_gamma   90.00
#
_symmetry.space_group_name_H-M   'P 1'
#
loop_
_entity.id
_entity.type
_entity.pdbx_description
1 polymer ?
#
loop_
_entity_poly.entity_id
_entity_poly.type
_entity_poly.pdbx_seq_one_letter_code
_entity_poly.pdbx_strand_id
1 'polypeptide(L)' 'QANTGYSPNAPGEIIDHNRKGIIVSCRESVIQITRLQLAGKTQTSAAQLLNSRNLTGMHFTPLSQGLSALKK' A
#
# COMPACT_ATOMS: atom_id res chain seq x y z
N GLN A 1 -11.63 -12.83 -25.74
CA GLN A 1 -10.78 -13.24 -24.60
C GLN A 1 -11.04 -12.23 -23.49
N ALA A 2 -11.56 -12.68 -22.35
CA ALA A 2 -11.93 -11.80 -21.25
C ALA A 2 -10.67 -11.18 -20.66
N ASN A 3 -10.56 -9.85 -20.69
CA ASN A 3 -9.53 -9.11 -19.95
C ASN A 3 -9.94 -9.14 -18.48
N THR A 4 -9.75 -10.28 -17.84
CA THR A 4 -9.90 -10.46 -16.41
C THR A 4 -8.74 -9.69 -15.78
N GLY A 5 -8.90 -8.37 -15.67
CA GLY A 5 -8.04 -7.51 -14.87
C GLY A 5 -8.22 -7.94 -13.42
N TYR A 6 -7.56 -9.01 -13.01
CA TYR A 6 -7.49 -9.44 -11.63
C TYR A 6 -6.02 -9.44 -11.28
N SER A 7 -5.69 -8.68 -10.24
CA SER A 7 -4.35 -8.72 -9.69
C SER A 7 -4.15 -10.09 -9.02
N PRO A 8 -3.03 -10.81 -9.29
CA PRO A 8 -2.74 -12.06 -8.59
C PRO A 8 -2.46 -11.87 -7.09
N ASN A 9 -2.23 -10.63 -6.67
CA ASN A 9 -1.87 -10.25 -5.32
C ASN A 9 -3.11 -9.87 -4.50
N ALA A 10 -3.06 -10.11 -3.18
CA ALA A 10 -4.20 -9.85 -2.32
C ALA A 10 -4.59 -8.35 -2.31
N PRO A 11 -5.88 -7.98 -2.29
CA PRO A 11 -6.27 -6.58 -2.21
C PRO A 11 -5.66 -5.88 -1.00
N GLY A 12 -5.03 -4.72 -1.22
CA GLY A 12 -4.29 -3.94 -0.24
C GLY A 12 -2.79 -4.26 -0.16
N GLU A 13 -2.31 -5.30 -0.85
CA GLU A 13 -0.90 -5.71 -0.81
C GLU A 13 -0.05 -4.71 -1.60
N ILE A 14 1.08 -4.28 -1.02
CA ILE A 14 2.02 -3.38 -1.68
C ILE A 14 2.97 -4.21 -2.54
N ILE A 15 2.75 -4.20 -3.84
CA ILE A 15 3.50 -5.00 -4.84
C ILE A 15 4.87 -4.38 -5.10
N ASP A 16 4.95 -3.06 -5.13
CA ASP A 16 6.20 -2.34 -5.35
C ASP A 16 6.18 -0.99 -4.64
N HIS A 17 7.37 -0.52 -4.25
CA HIS A 17 7.58 0.81 -3.70
C HIS A 17 8.85 1.40 -4.29
N ASN A 18 8.67 2.41 -5.14
CA ASN A 18 9.76 3.08 -5.83
C ASN A 18 9.61 4.61 -5.79
N ARG A 19 10.56 5.33 -6.39
CA ARG A 19 10.57 6.81 -6.39
C ARG A 19 9.37 7.44 -7.12
N LYS A 20 8.72 6.72 -8.03
CA LYS A 20 7.50 7.19 -8.72
C LYS A 20 6.27 7.02 -7.84
N GLY A 21 6.24 6.02 -6.94
CA GLY A 21 5.08 5.76 -6.09
C GLY A 21 5.12 4.41 -5.38
N ILE A 22 4.09 4.19 -4.57
CA ILE A 22 3.76 2.89 -3.96
C ILE A 22 2.66 2.26 -4.79
N ILE A 23 2.89 1.06 -5.31
CA ILE A 23 1.95 0.31 -6.13
C ILE A 23 1.23 -0.68 -5.22
N VAL A 24 -0.10 -0.54 -5.12
CA VAL A 24 -0.95 -1.35 -4.26
C VAL A 24 -1.90 -2.18 -5.11
N SER A 25 -1.94 -3.47 -4.85
CA SER A 25 -2.91 -4.40 -5.44
C SER A 25 -4.32 -4.04 -5.01
N CYS A 26 -5.24 -3.96 -5.96
CA CYS A 26 -6.68 -3.87 -5.72
C CYS A 26 -7.36 -5.13 -6.30
N ARG A 27 -8.68 -5.23 -6.15
CA ARG A 27 -9.44 -6.40 -6.64
C ARG A 27 -9.24 -6.63 -8.14
N GLU A 28 -9.27 -5.56 -8.94
CA GLU A 28 -9.24 -5.66 -10.40
C GLU A 28 -8.01 -5.00 -11.06
N SER A 29 -7.23 -4.22 -10.30
CA SER A 29 -6.16 -3.41 -10.86
C SER A 29 -5.17 -3.01 -9.77
N VAL A 30 -4.25 -2.11 -10.08
CA VAL A 30 -3.35 -1.51 -9.09
C VAL A 30 -3.66 -0.02 -8.93
N ILE A 31 -3.44 0.50 -7.73
CA ILE A 31 -3.44 1.94 -7.47
C ILE A 31 -2.02 2.39 -7.14
N GLN A 32 -1.63 3.56 -7.65
CA GLN A 32 -0.33 4.16 -7.36
C GLN A 32 -0.50 5.34 -6.40
N ILE A 33 0.09 5.23 -5.22
CA ILE A 33 0.11 6.29 -4.21
C ILE A 33 1.41 7.09 -4.35
N THR A 34 1.28 8.39 -4.61
CA THR A 34 2.44 9.30 -4.77
C THR A 34 2.74 10.11 -3.51
N ARG A 35 1.74 10.31 -2.65
CA ARG A 35 1.86 11.02 -1.36
C ARG A 35 0.99 10.34 -0.30
N LEU A 36 1.49 10.32 0.93
CA LEU A 36 0.75 9.82 2.08
C LEU A 36 1.16 10.56 3.36
N GLN A 37 0.40 10.35 4.41
CA GLN A 37 0.70 10.87 5.74
C GLN A 37 0.64 9.72 6.74
N LEU A 38 1.75 9.49 7.44
CA LEU A 38 1.78 8.55 8.56
C LEU A 38 1.14 9.21 9.78
N ALA A 39 0.57 8.39 10.66
CA ALA A 39 -0.06 8.87 11.90
C ALA A 39 0.92 9.76 12.70
N GLY A 40 0.48 10.97 13.05
CA GLY A 40 1.28 11.94 13.81
C GLY A 40 2.46 12.55 13.05
N LYS A 41 2.58 12.36 11.73
CA LYS A 41 3.62 12.97 10.89
C LYS A 41 3.03 13.91 9.85
N THR A 42 3.88 14.73 9.24
CA THR A 42 3.50 15.56 8.10
C THR A 42 3.35 14.72 6.83
N GLN A 43 2.63 15.27 5.84
CA GLN A 43 2.50 14.65 4.53
C GLN A 43 3.89 14.47 3.89
N THR A 44 4.11 13.31 3.31
CA THR A 44 5.40 12.90 2.72
C THR A 44 5.16 12.24 1.36
N SER A 45 6.10 12.38 0.42
CA SER A 45 6.03 11.68 -0.87
C SER A 45 6.49 10.22 -0.75
N ALA A 46 6.05 9.36 -1.66
CA ALA A 46 6.53 7.97 -1.72
C ALA A 46 8.06 7.89 -1.80
N ALA A 47 8.69 8.74 -2.63
CA ALA A 47 10.16 8.80 -2.73
C ALA A 47 10.84 9.17 -1.41
N GLN A 48 10.28 10.12 -0.66
CA GLN A 48 10.81 10.50 0.66
C GLN A 48 10.61 9.39 1.68
N LEU A 49 9.45 8.71 1.63
CA LEU A 49 9.18 7.58 2.51
C LEU A 49 10.11 6.40 2.23
N LEU A 50 10.42 6.10 0.96
CA LEU A 50 11.33 5.02 0.57
C LEU A 50 12.70 5.12 1.24
N ASN A 51 13.20 6.34 1.44
CA ASN A 51 14.48 6.58 2.15
C ASN A 51 14.40 6.21 3.64
N SER A 52 13.22 6.30 4.24
CA SER A 52 13.01 5.95 5.65
C SER A 52 12.61 4.49 5.83
N ARG A 53 11.68 4.01 5.01
CA ARG A 53 11.10 2.66 5.11
C ARG A 53 10.61 2.18 3.76
N ASN A 54 11.12 1.03 3.34
CA ASN A 54 10.51 0.28 2.25
C ASN A 54 9.20 -0.38 2.72
N LEU A 55 8.16 -0.28 1.90
CA LEU A 55 6.82 -0.79 2.20
C LEU A 55 6.43 -1.97 1.31
N THR A 56 7.29 -2.41 0.38
CA THR A 56 7.05 -3.60 -0.43
C THR A 56 6.76 -4.82 0.44
N GLY A 57 5.72 -5.58 0.09
CA GLY A 57 5.25 -6.75 0.84
C GLY A 57 4.42 -6.43 2.09
N MET A 58 4.25 -5.14 2.45
CA MET A 58 3.31 -4.75 3.50
C MET A 58 1.88 -4.73 2.96
N HIS A 59 0.91 -4.77 3.88
CA HIS A 59 -0.50 -4.83 3.55
C HIS A 59 -1.24 -3.65 4.18
N PHE A 60 -2.05 -2.93 3.39
CA PHE A 60 -3.05 -2.02 3.94
C PHE A 60 -4.20 -2.85 4.52
N THR A 61 -4.20 -3.01 5.83
CA THR A 61 -5.31 -3.66 6.53
C THR A 61 -6.41 -2.63 6.81
N PRO A 62 -7.69 -3.01 6.62
CA PRO A 62 -8.78 -2.16 7.07
C PRO A 62 -8.71 -1.99 8.59
N LEU A 63 -9.10 -0.81 9.08
CA LEU A 63 -9.06 -0.48 10.52
C LEU A 63 -9.83 -1.49 11.39
N SER A 64 -10.87 -2.13 10.84
CA SER A 64 -11.62 -3.22 11.48
C SER A 64 -10.78 -4.47 11.76
N GLN A 65 -9.73 -4.71 10.99
CA GLN A 65 -8.79 -5.82 11.20
C GLN A 65 -7.56 -5.41 12.00
N GLY A 66 -7.11 -4.16 11.87
CA GLY A 66 -5.97 -3.64 12.63
C GLY A 66 -6.23 -3.54 14.14
N LEU A 67 -7.47 -3.24 14.56
CA LEU A 67 -7.80 -3.13 15.99
C LEU A 67 -7.71 -4.47 16.74
N SER A 68 -7.97 -5.60 16.07
CA SER A 68 -7.79 -6.94 16.64
C SER A 68 -6.31 -7.30 16.88
N ALA A 69 -5.39 -6.72 16.11
CA ALA A 69 -3.94 -6.93 16.25
C ALA A 69 -3.31 -6.08 17.37
N LEU A 70 -4.02 -5.07 17.88
CA LEU A 70 -3.56 -4.17 18.95
C LEU A 70 -3.95 -4.67 20.37
N LYS A 71 -4.61 -5.82 20.50
CA LYS A 71 -4.80 -6.49 21.80
C LYS A 71 -3.57 -7.32 22.15
N LYS A 72 -2.56 -6.69 22.75
CA LYS A 72 -1.55 -7.34 23.59
C LYS A 72 -1.36 -6.53 24.86
#